data_AF-A0A956L9Q0-F1
#
_entry.id   AF-A0A956L9Q0-F1
#
_cell.length_a   1.000
_cell.length_b   1.000
_cell.length_c   1.000
_cell.angle_alpha   90.00
_cell.angle_beta   90.00
_cell.angle_gamma   90.00
#
_symmetry.space_group_name_H-M   'P 1'
#
loop_
_entity.id
_entity.type
_entity.pdbx_description
1 polymer ?
#
loop_
_entity_poly.entity_id
_entity_poly.type
_entity_poly.pdbx_seq_one_letter_code
_entity_poly.pdbx_strand_id
1 'polypeptide(L)'
;GAFRGAHAVGIVVTCRTRAYEALGRRLACGAAVELEPPNDAEAARMLAGPSSRGSSLREAAPTLPDTLPRSPLLLALLREVGPPPSGTGPTAAVYDAYVDRALARPPQLAPDLRRARRAQLAWLAANLRRLGSRELWLEHLQADWLPGAGRRLAARALGALTIASLLLGVDLAAAHLAGRTPDVGWMIWGVSVIMVFVLNGGLQVRPMQALTWSARRSLAKVPVLAAFAVVFAAIFAAIHPFLPNLILDACACAVLAVLLGLEPSVEPSSLRPGEGLRQSLINSLAIGPVAAVLAGGAVGYLGVPLAIPYCPPDSPL
;
A
#
# COMPACT_ATOMS: atom_id res chain seq x y z
N GLY A 1 -34.00 -9.36 -6.43
CA GLY A 1 -35.05 -10.01 -7.26
C GLY A 1 -35.44 -9.14 -8.43
N ALA A 2 -36.03 -7.96 -8.17
CA ALA A 2 -36.66 -7.09 -9.18
C ALA A 2 -35.74 -6.66 -10.35
N PHE A 3 -34.48 -6.33 -10.10
CA PHE A 3 -33.57 -5.86 -11.17
C PHE A 3 -33.29 -6.93 -12.25
N ARG A 4 -33.10 -8.20 -11.86
CA ARG A 4 -32.92 -9.30 -12.83
C ARG A 4 -34.19 -9.62 -13.61
N GLY A 5 -35.37 -9.37 -13.03
CA GLY A 5 -36.64 -9.52 -13.73
C GLY A 5 -36.90 -8.43 -14.77
N ALA A 6 -36.42 -7.20 -14.51
CA ALA A 6 -36.57 -6.06 -15.42
C ALA A 6 -35.47 -5.98 -16.49
N HIS A 7 -34.30 -6.55 -16.24
CA HIS A 7 -33.14 -6.52 -17.14
C HIS A 7 -32.62 -7.93 -17.38
N ALA A 8 -33.10 -8.57 -18.45
CA ALA A 8 -32.62 -9.86 -18.93
C ALA A 8 -31.25 -9.73 -19.61
N VAL A 9 -30.23 -9.33 -18.84
CA VAL A 9 -28.84 -9.30 -19.32
C VAL A 9 -28.24 -10.68 -19.10
N GLY A 10 -27.85 -11.35 -20.18
CA GLY A 10 -27.10 -12.60 -20.11
C GLY A 10 -25.77 -12.36 -19.42
N ILE A 11 -25.52 -13.05 -18.30
CA ILE A 11 -24.25 -12.99 -17.57
C ILE A 11 -23.47 -14.27 -17.88
N VAL A 12 -22.27 -14.10 -18.44
CA VAL A 12 -21.31 -15.19 -18.60
C VAL A 12 -20.25 -15.04 -17.52
N VAL A 13 -20.05 -16.09 -16.71
CA VAL A 13 -19.03 -16.13 -15.66
C VAL A 13 -17.93 -17.09 -16.09
N THR A 14 -16.70 -16.59 -16.19
CA THR A 14 -15.52 -17.42 -16.50
C THR A 14 -14.77 -17.76 -15.22
N CYS A 15 -14.32 -19.02 -15.10
CA CYS A 15 -13.54 -19.47 -13.96
C CYS A 15 -12.64 -20.65 -14.36
N ARG A 16 -11.75 -21.07 -13.46
CA ARG A 16 -10.95 -22.29 -13.63
C ARG A 16 -11.78 -23.47 -13.15
N THR A 17 -11.72 -24.62 -13.83
CA THR A 17 -12.45 -25.85 -13.47
C THR A 17 -12.27 -26.21 -11.98
N ARG A 18 -11.01 -26.27 -11.50
CA ARG A 18 -10.72 -26.54 -10.08
C ARG A 18 -11.31 -25.52 -9.10
N ALA A 19 -11.39 -24.25 -9.50
CA ALA A 19 -11.99 -23.22 -8.66
C ALA A 19 -13.51 -23.36 -8.58
N TYR A 20 -14.15 -23.78 -9.68
CA TYR A 20 -15.58 -24.09 -9.72
C TYR A 20 -15.92 -25.32 -8.88
N GLU A 21 -15.13 -26.38 -9.00
CA GLU A 21 -15.30 -27.63 -8.23
C GLU A 21 -15.09 -27.44 -6.73
N ALA A 22 -14.19 -26.52 -6.34
CA ALA A 22 -13.93 -26.19 -4.95
C ALA A 22 -15.02 -25.31 -4.30
N LEU A 23 -15.99 -24.80 -5.06
CA LEU A 23 -17.09 -24.01 -4.50
C LEU A 23 -18.01 -24.94 -3.68
N GLY A 24 -18.14 -24.67 -2.38
CA GLY A 24 -19.09 -25.38 -1.51
C GLY A 24 -20.57 -25.21 -1.92
N ARG A 25 -20.86 -24.23 -2.78
CA ARG A 25 -22.19 -24.03 -3.38
C ARG A 25 -22.05 -23.71 -4.87
N ARG A 26 -22.65 -24.53 -5.73
CA ARG A 26 -22.64 -24.32 -7.17
C ARG A 26 -23.44 -23.07 -7.54
N LEU A 27 -22.94 -22.31 -8.51
CA LEU A 27 -23.68 -21.21 -9.10
C LEU A 27 -24.87 -21.77 -9.89
N ALA A 28 -26.05 -21.17 -9.71
CA ALA A 28 -27.24 -21.49 -10.50
C ALA A 28 -27.08 -20.86 -11.89
N CYS A 29 -26.42 -21.58 -12.78
CA CYS A 29 -26.24 -21.20 -14.18
C CYS A 29 -27.20 -21.99 -15.07
N GLY A 30 -27.72 -21.37 -16.13
CA GLY A 30 -28.55 -22.08 -17.12
C GLY A 30 -27.77 -23.10 -17.96
N ALA A 31 -26.46 -22.88 -18.11
CA ALA A 31 -25.55 -23.79 -18.77
C ALA A 31 -24.13 -23.63 -18.21
N ALA A 32 -23.31 -24.66 -18.35
CA ALA A 32 -21.87 -24.62 -18.11
C ALA A 32 -21.17 -25.09 -19.38
N VAL A 33 -20.12 -24.36 -19.79
CA VAL A 33 -19.31 -24.69 -20.96
C VAL A 33 -17.87 -24.82 -20.49
N GLU A 34 -17.29 -25.99 -20.69
CA GLU A 34 -15.86 -26.22 -20.48
C GLU A 34 -15.11 -25.99 -21.80
N LEU A 35 -14.00 -25.27 -21.72
CA LEU A 35 -13.16 -25.03 -22.88
C LEU A 35 -12.13 -26.15 -23.00
N GLU A 36 -12.24 -26.95 -24.05
CA GLU A 36 -11.25 -27.97 -24.35
C GLU A 36 -9.94 -27.34 -24.88
N PRO A 37 -8.78 -27.92 -24.55
CA PRO A 37 -7.52 -27.49 -25.15
C PRO A 37 -7.54 -27.66 -26.68
N PRO A 38 -6.89 -26.76 -27.44
CA PRO A 38 -6.78 -26.89 -28.89
C PRO A 38 -6.23 -28.26 -29.31
N ASN A 39 -6.81 -28.84 -30.35
CA ASN A 39 -6.26 -30.02 -31.00
C ASN A 39 -5.00 -29.70 -31.80
N ASP A 40 -4.32 -30.72 -32.33
CA ASP A 40 -3.03 -30.54 -33.04
C ASP A 40 -3.15 -29.66 -34.29
N ALA A 41 -4.26 -29.79 -35.03
CA ALA A 41 -4.52 -28.96 -36.20
C ALA A 41 -4.77 -27.48 -35.81
N GLU A 42 -5.44 -27.23 -34.70
CA GLU A 42 -5.63 -25.88 -34.13
C GLU A 42 -4.33 -25.29 -33.62
N ALA A 43 -3.54 -26.07 -32.87
CA ALA A 43 -2.23 -25.63 -32.38
C ALA A 43 -1.29 -25.26 -33.53
N ALA A 44 -1.23 -26.09 -34.58
CA ALA A 44 -0.46 -25.82 -35.79
C ALA A 44 -0.94 -24.54 -36.50
N ARG A 45 -2.26 -24.31 -36.60
CA ARG A 45 -2.82 -23.07 -37.14
C ARG A 45 -2.46 -21.84 -36.31
N MET A 46 -2.48 -21.93 -34.98
CA MET A 46 -2.11 -20.83 -34.10
C MET A 46 -0.64 -20.43 -34.23
N LEU A 47 0.25 -21.42 -34.33
CA LEU A 47 1.70 -21.23 -34.54
C LEU A 47 2.01 -20.64 -35.92
N ALA A 48 1.21 -20.99 -36.94
CA ALA A 48 1.35 -20.52 -38.32
C ALA A 48 0.94 -19.06 -38.58
N GLY A 49 0.51 -18.31 -37.56
CA GLY A 49 0.06 -16.92 -37.72
C GLY A 49 1.12 -15.98 -38.33
N PRO A 50 0.71 -14.79 -38.83
CA PRO A 50 1.49 -13.91 -39.73
C PRO A 50 2.76 -13.25 -39.14
N SER A 51 3.20 -13.65 -37.95
CA SER A 51 4.49 -13.19 -37.42
C SER A 51 5.64 -13.76 -38.26
N SER A 52 6.63 -12.94 -38.60
CA SER A 52 7.83 -13.31 -39.38
C SER A 52 8.66 -14.47 -38.81
N ARG A 53 8.37 -14.92 -37.59
CA ARG A 53 9.02 -16.07 -36.92
C ARG A 53 8.19 -17.36 -36.97
N GLY A 54 6.99 -17.32 -37.55
CA GLY A 54 6.11 -18.48 -37.66
C GLY A 54 6.66 -19.57 -38.60
N SER A 55 7.56 -19.22 -39.52
CA SER A 55 8.16 -20.19 -40.46
C SER A 55 9.08 -21.20 -39.75
N SER A 56 10.00 -20.74 -38.90
CA SER A 56 10.90 -21.63 -38.16
C SER A 56 10.17 -22.48 -37.12
N LEU A 57 9.09 -21.97 -36.54
CA LEU A 57 8.24 -22.73 -35.63
C LEU A 57 7.37 -23.76 -36.35
N ARG A 58 6.96 -23.51 -37.60
CA ARG A 58 6.23 -24.49 -38.40
C ARG A 58 7.11 -25.70 -38.71
N GLU A 59 8.39 -25.48 -39.00
CA GLU A 59 9.37 -26.56 -39.21
C GLU A 59 9.70 -27.31 -37.91
N ALA A 60 9.69 -26.63 -36.76
CA ALA A 60 9.91 -27.24 -35.45
C ALA A 60 8.63 -27.84 -34.81
N ALA A 61 7.44 -27.62 -35.38
CA ALA A 61 6.19 -28.11 -34.83
C ALA A 61 6.14 -29.65 -34.66
N PRO A 62 6.65 -30.47 -35.60
CA PRO A 62 6.68 -31.93 -35.46
C PRO A 62 7.61 -32.41 -34.34
N THR A 63 8.54 -31.58 -33.90
CA THR A 63 9.55 -31.92 -32.88
C THR A 63 9.24 -31.30 -31.52
N LEU A 64 8.10 -30.59 -31.38
CA LEU A 64 7.65 -30.09 -30.10
C LEU A 64 7.33 -31.27 -29.18
N PRO A 65 7.81 -31.28 -27.93
CA PRO A 65 7.49 -32.34 -26.99
C PRO A 65 5.98 -32.48 -26.78
N ASP A 66 5.45 -33.71 -26.75
CA ASP A 66 4.06 -33.99 -26.36
C ASP A 66 3.71 -33.44 -24.97
N THR A 67 4.73 -33.15 -24.15
CA THR A 67 4.62 -32.55 -22.82
C THR A 67 4.40 -31.04 -22.84
N LEU A 68 4.46 -30.40 -24.01
CA LEU A 68 4.18 -28.98 -24.14
C LEU A 68 2.69 -28.73 -23.87
N PRO A 69 2.34 -27.85 -22.90
CA PRO A 69 0.94 -27.65 -22.59
C PRO A 69 0.25 -26.96 -23.77
N ARG A 70 -0.85 -27.55 -24.24
CA ARG A 70 -1.72 -27.02 -25.31
C ARG A 70 -2.52 -25.79 -24.87
N SER A 71 -1.97 -24.95 -24.01
CA SER A 71 -2.62 -23.69 -23.63
C SER A 71 -2.51 -22.68 -24.78
N PRO A 72 -3.62 -22.08 -25.25
CA PRO A 72 -3.59 -21.02 -26.26
C PRO A 72 -2.59 -19.90 -25.95
N LEU A 73 -2.43 -19.56 -24.66
CA LEU A 73 -1.45 -18.58 -24.21
C LEU A 73 -0.02 -19.02 -24.46
N LEU A 74 0.34 -20.27 -24.14
CA LEU A 74 1.70 -20.77 -24.35
C LEU A 74 2.05 -20.87 -25.83
N LEU A 75 1.10 -21.28 -26.67
CA LEU A 75 1.27 -21.28 -28.13
C LEU A 75 1.51 -19.87 -28.67
N ALA A 76 0.78 -18.87 -28.15
CA ALA A 76 1.01 -17.46 -28.50
C ALA A 76 2.40 -16.97 -28.06
N LEU A 77 2.85 -17.36 -26.85
CA LEU A 77 4.17 -17.02 -26.33
C LEU A 77 5.28 -17.69 -27.15
N LEU A 78 5.17 -18.99 -27.43
CA LEU A 78 6.09 -19.74 -28.30
C LEU A 78 6.23 -19.06 -29.66
N ARG A 79 5.11 -18.62 -30.25
CA ARG A 79 5.15 -17.86 -31.51
C ARG A 79 5.98 -16.59 -31.42
N GLU A 80 5.97 -15.93 -30.27
CA GLU A 80 6.75 -14.71 -30.05
C GLU A 80 8.24 -14.98 -29.78
N VAL A 81 8.56 -16.03 -29.01
CA VAL A 81 9.92 -16.29 -28.53
C VAL A 81 10.70 -17.35 -29.30
N GLY A 82 10.01 -18.24 -30.03
CA GLY A 82 10.59 -19.41 -30.67
C GLY A 82 10.54 -20.68 -29.80
N PRO A 83 11.05 -21.82 -30.31
CA PRO A 83 11.12 -23.06 -29.54
C PRO A 83 12.11 -22.92 -28.37
N PRO A 84 11.80 -23.50 -27.19
CA PRO A 84 12.73 -23.48 -26.06
C PRO A 84 13.96 -24.35 -26.34
N PRO A 85 15.12 -24.07 -25.71
CA PRO A 85 16.30 -24.93 -25.80
C PRO A 85 16.02 -26.31 -25.21
N SER A 86 16.53 -27.36 -25.86
CA SER A 86 16.35 -28.76 -25.47
C SER A 86 16.76 -29.01 -24.00
N GLY A 87 15.90 -29.70 -23.24
CA GLY A 87 16.23 -30.22 -21.90
C GLY A 87 15.73 -29.42 -20.69
N THR A 88 15.10 -28.25 -20.89
CA THR A 88 14.40 -27.53 -19.80
C THR A 88 12.90 -27.81 -19.84
N GLY A 89 12.24 -27.81 -18.67
CA GLY A 89 10.80 -28.00 -18.59
C GLY A 89 10.09 -27.02 -19.54
N PRO A 90 9.31 -27.52 -20.52
CA PRO A 90 9.03 -26.77 -21.75
C PRO A 90 8.22 -25.49 -21.49
N THR A 91 7.47 -25.44 -20.39
CA THR A 91 6.70 -24.27 -19.99
C THR A 91 7.55 -23.16 -19.38
N ALA A 92 8.45 -23.49 -18.44
CA ALA A 92 9.25 -22.51 -17.73
C ALA A 92 10.22 -21.79 -18.67
N ALA A 93 10.84 -22.56 -19.58
CA ALA A 93 11.77 -22.02 -20.57
C ALA A 93 11.10 -21.01 -21.52
N VAL A 94 9.86 -21.28 -21.94
CA VAL A 94 9.08 -20.35 -22.79
C VAL A 94 8.77 -19.05 -22.05
N TYR A 95 8.35 -19.13 -20.79
CA TYR A 95 8.10 -17.94 -19.98
C TYR A 95 9.39 -17.13 -19.73
N ASP A 96 10.51 -17.80 -19.43
CA ASP A 96 11.79 -17.11 -19.21
C ASP A 96 12.27 -16.41 -20.49
N ALA A 97 12.22 -17.09 -21.64
CA ALA A 97 12.56 -16.49 -22.93
C ALA A 97 11.64 -15.30 -23.26
N TYR A 98 10.36 -15.38 -22.90
CA TYR A 98 9.41 -14.28 -23.06
C TYR A 98 9.75 -13.09 -22.18
N VAL A 99 10.05 -13.32 -20.90
CA VAL A 99 10.44 -12.26 -19.97
C VAL A 99 11.73 -11.57 -20.43
N ASP A 100 12.73 -12.34 -20.83
CA ASP A 100 14.00 -11.78 -21.32
C ASP A 100 13.81 -10.95 -22.58
N ARG A 101 12.96 -11.41 -23.51
CA ARG A 101 12.58 -10.65 -24.70
C ARG A 101 11.80 -9.39 -24.36
N ALA A 102 10.83 -9.47 -23.46
CA ALA A 102 10.04 -8.32 -23.02
C ALA A 102 10.92 -7.24 -22.35
N LEU A 103 11.90 -7.66 -21.54
CA LEU A 103 12.88 -6.78 -20.91
C LEU A 103 13.92 -6.21 -21.89
N ALA A 104 14.15 -6.89 -23.02
CA ALA A 104 15.03 -6.42 -24.08
C ALA A 104 14.33 -5.51 -25.11
N ARG A 105 12.99 -5.41 -25.07
CA ARG A 105 12.21 -4.56 -26.01
C ARG A 105 12.57 -3.07 -25.92
N PRO A 106 12.82 -2.47 -24.74
CA PRO A 106 13.33 -1.12 -24.65
C PRO A 106 14.78 -1.10 -25.17
N PRO A 107 15.11 -0.35 -26.24
CA PRO A 107 16.36 -0.48 -26.99
C PRO A 107 17.64 -0.08 -26.23
N GLN A 108 17.54 0.36 -24.98
CA GLN A 108 18.63 1.03 -24.26
C GLN A 108 18.85 0.53 -22.82
N LEU A 109 18.21 -0.55 -22.37
CA LEU A 109 18.52 -1.07 -21.04
C LEU A 109 19.85 -1.83 -21.05
N ALA A 110 20.86 -1.27 -20.37
CA ALA A 110 22.13 -1.95 -20.11
C ALA A 110 21.90 -3.35 -19.49
N PRO A 111 22.75 -4.35 -19.79
CA PRO A 111 22.61 -5.71 -19.26
C PRO A 111 22.42 -5.78 -17.74
N ASP A 112 23.12 -4.92 -16.99
CA ASP A 112 23.03 -4.87 -15.52
C ASP A 112 21.67 -4.37 -15.04
N LEU A 113 21.13 -3.34 -15.70
CA LEU A 113 19.79 -2.83 -15.43
C LEU A 113 18.71 -3.86 -15.76
N ARG A 114 18.89 -4.66 -16.81
CA ARG A 114 17.97 -5.76 -17.15
C ARG A 114 17.94 -6.81 -16.05
N ARG A 115 19.12 -7.24 -15.56
CA ARG A 115 19.22 -8.18 -14.42
C ARG A 115 18.58 -7.62 -13.16
N ALA A 116 18.86 -6.35 -12.83
CA ALA A 116 18.26 -5.67 -11.68
C ALA A 116 16.73 -5.58 -11.80
N ARG A 117 16.21 -5.21 -12.98
CA ARG A 117 14.76 -5.13 -13.24
C ARG A 117 14.08 -6.49 -13.18
N ARG A 118 14.70 -7.55 -13.72
CA ARG A 118 14.20 -8.92 -13.59
C ARG A 118 14.11 -9.34 -12.12
N ALA A 119 15.15 -9.05 -11.32
CA ALA A 119 15.15 -9.33 -9.89
C ALA A 119 14.05 -8.54 -9.14
N GLN A 120 13.83 -7.27 -9.49
CA GLN A 120 12.76 -6.44 -8.93
C GLN A 120 11.37 -6.98 -9.26
N LEU A 121 11.11 -7.37 -10.51
CA LEU A 121 9.84 -7.96 -10.92
C LEU A 121 9.60 -9.34 -10.29
N ALA A 122 10.65 -10.15 -10.18
CA ALA A 122 10.58 -11.43 -9.49
C ALA A 122 10.24 -11.24 -8.00
N TRP A 123 10.88 -10.27 -7.34
CA TRP A 123 10.56 -9.88 -5.97
C TRP A 123 9.12 -9.40 -5.84
N LEU A 124 8.63 -8.59 -6.78
CA LEU A 124 7.26 -8.08 -6.77
C LEU A 124 6.23 -9.21 -6.92
N ALA A 125 6.45 -10.11 -7.88
CA ALA A 125 5.61 -11.27 -8.11
C ALA A 125 5.58 -12.21 -6.89
N ALA A 126 6.73 -12.42 -6.25
CA ALA A 126 6.81 -13.22 -5.02
C ALA A 126 6.00 -12.59 -3.88
N ASN A 127 6.02 -11.28 -3.73
CA ASN A 127 5.22 -10.58 -2.71
C ASN A 127 3.72 -10.63 -3.01
N LEU A 128 3.31 -10.44 -4.27
CA LEU A 128 1.91 -10.59 -4.68
C LEU A 128 1.38 -12.00 -4.34
N ARG A 129 2.16 -13.03 -4.66
CA ARG A 129 1.85 -14.42 -4.29
C ARG A 129 1.75 -14.63 -2.79
N ARG A 130 2.70 -14.09 -2.01
CA ARG A 130 2.71 -14.21 -0.54
C ARG A 130 1.48 -13.58 0.11
N LEU A 131 1.01 -12.47 -0.45
CA LEU A 131 -0.18 -11.74 0.03
C LEU A 131 -1.49 -12.28 -0.55
N GLY A 132 -1.45 -13.27 -1.45
CA GLY A 132 -2.63 -13.78 -2.14
C GLY A 132 -3.27 -12.77 -3.11
N SER A 133 -2.58 -11.66 -3.43
CA SER A 133 -3.08 -10.65 -4.36
C SER A 133 -2.70 -11.00 -5.80
N ARG A 134 -3.61 -10.76 -6.74
CA ARG A 134 -3.36 -10.89 -8.18
C ARG A 134 -3.12 -9.54 -8.86
N GLU A 135 -3.46 -8.46 -8.18
CA GLU A 135 -3.40 -7.10 -8.70
C GLU A 135 -2.35 -6.31 -7.91
N LEU A 136 -1.54 -5.55 -8.66
CA LEU A 136 -0.60 -4.61 -8.09
C LEU A 136 -1.26 -3.24 -8.00
N TRP A 137 -1.50 -2.81 -6.77
CA TRP A 137 -1.96 -1.47 -6.45
C TRP A 137 -0.82 -0.74 -5.76
N LEU A 138 -0.42 0.43 -6.28
CA LEU A 138 0.71 1.18 -5.74
C LEU A 138 0.43 1.66 -4.30
N GLU A 139 -0.82 1.97 -4.00
CA GLU A 139 -1.30 2.30 -2.65
C GLU A 139 -1.14 1.17 -1.64
N HIS A 140 -1.05 -0.09 -2.10
CA HIS A 140 -0.85 -1.26 -1.24
C HIS A 140 0.63 -1.63 -1.06
N LEU A 141 1.56 -0.86 -1.65
CA LEU A 141 2.99 -1.04 -1.38
C LEU A 141 3.30 -0.54 0.03
N GLN A 142 3.52 -1.49 0.93
CA GLN A 142 3.81 -1.26 2.34
C GLN A 142 5.26 -1.62 2.66
N ALA A 143 5.81 -1.08 3.75
CA ALA A 143 7.14 -1.44 4.24
C ALA A 143 7.31 -2.96 4.42
N ASP A 144 6.23 -3.69 4.74
CA ASP A 144 6.24 -5.14 4.92
C ASP A 144 6.51 -5.95 3.63
N TRP A 145 6.47 -5.31 2.46
CA TRP A 145 6.92 -5.92 1.21
C TRP A 145 8.44 -6.12 1.20
N LEU A 146 9.19 -5.31 1.95
CA LEU A 146 10.64 -5.40 2.01
C LEU A 146 11.10 -6.71 2.67
N PRO A 147 12.09 -7.40 2.08
CA PRO A 147 12.61 -8.64 2.64
C PRO A 147 13.49 -8.32 3.86
N GLY A 148 13.28 -9.06 4.95
CA GLY A 148 14.07 -8.95 6.19
C GLY A 148 13.59 -7.84 7.13
N ALA A 149 13.71 -8.09 8.44
CA ALA A 149 13.26 -7.17 9.48
C ALA A 149 14.04 -5.84 9.47
N GLY A 150 15.35 -5.86 9.20
CA GLY A 150 16.20 -4.67 9.16
C GLY A 150 15.78 -3.66 8.08
N ARG A 151 15.45 -4.13 6.86
CA ARG A 151 14.98 -3.25 5.79
C ARG A 151 13.62 -2.64 6.10
N ARG A 152 12.74 -3.39 6.77
CA ARG A 152 11.45 -2.88 7.23
C ARG A 152 11.63 -1.80 8.30
N LEU A 153 12.51 -2.03 9.26
CA LEU A 153 12.83 -1.04 10.28
C LEU A 153 13.44 0.21 9.65
N ALA A 154 14.40 0.07 8.72
CA ALA A 154 15.01 1.18 8.01
C ALA A 154 13.96 2.00 7.22
N ALA A 155 13.03 1.33 6.52
CA ALA A 155 11.95 2.02 5.80
C ALA A 155 11.00 2.76 6.75
N ARG A 156 10.65 2.15 7.89
CA ARG A 156 9.85 2.81 8.93
C ARG A 156 10.59 4.01 9.53
N ALA A 157 11.87 3.85 9.84
CA ALA A 157 12.72 4.91 10.37
C ALA A 157 12.86 6.07 9.37
N LEU A 158 13.09 5.76 8.08
CA LEU A 158 13.16 6.78 7.04
C LEU A 158 11.84 7.53 6.91
N GLY A 159 10.70 6.82 6.90
CA GLY A 159 9.38 7.44 6.90
C GLY A 159 9.15 8.35 8.11
N ALA A 160 9.51 7.88 9.31
CA ALA A 160 9.45 8.67 10.54
C ALA A 160 10.34 9.93 10.47
N LEU A 161 11.57 9.79 9.97
CA LEU A 161 12.51 10.90 9.78
C LEU A 161 12.02 11.90 8.75
N THR A 162 11.43 11.45 7.64
CA THR A 162 10.83 12.35 6.64
C THR A 162 9.70 13.16 7.24
N ILE A 163 8.80 12.51 7.98
CA ILE A 163 7.71 13.20 8.70
C ILE A 163 8.29 14.19 9.71
N ALA A 164 9.26 13.77 10.52
CA ALA A 164 9.93 14.63 11.49
C ALA A 164 10.56 15.86 10.84
N SER A 165 11.30 15.68 9.74
CA SER A 165 11.94 16.78 9.01
C SER A 165 10.93 17.76 8.41
N LEU A 166 9.79 17.25 7.94
CA LEU A 166 8.74 18.08 7.37
C LEU A 166 8.04 18.89 8.45
N LEU A 167 7.76 18.28 9.61
CA LEU A 167 7.18 18.99 10.76
C LEU A 167 8.14 20.05 11.30
N LEU A 168 9.43 19.73 11.44
CA LEU A 168 10.45 20.69 11.85
C LEU A 168 10.57 21.86 10.85
N GLY A 169 10.53 21.57 9.54
CA GLY A 169 10.59 22.60 8.51
C GLY A 169 9.37 23.53 8.53
N VAL A 170 8.18 22.98 8.74
CA VAL A 170 6.93 23.77 8.90
C VAL A 170 6.99 24.65 10.15
N ASP A 171 7.50 24.11 11.26
CA ASP A 171 7.65 24.84 12.51
C ASP A 171 8.64 26.01 12.38
N LEU A 172 9.84 25.75 11.89
CA LEU A 172 10.85 26.79 11.66
C LEU A 172 10.32 27.89 10.73
N ALA A 173 9.57 27.53 9.69
CA ALA A 173 8.94 28.49 8.80
C ALA A 173 7.86 29.32 9.52
N ALA A 174 7.01 28.69 10.33
CA ALA A 174 5.98 29.37 11.10
C ALA A 174 6.57 30.33 12.15
N ALA A 175 7.61 29.90 12.88
CA ALA A 175 8.33 30.73 13.83
C ALA A 175 8.96 31.95 13.14
N HIS A 176 9.61 31.74 11.99
CA HIS A 176 10.18 32.83 11.19
C HIS A 176 9.11 33.83 10.73
N LEU A 177 7.99 33.36 10.21
CA LEU A 177 6.87 34.21 9.78
C LEU A 177 6.23 34.99 10.94
N ALA A 178 6.22 34.41 12.15
CA ALA A 178 5.71 35.05 13.35
C ALA A 178 6.72 36.01 14.01
N GLY A 179 7.96 36.10 13.51
CA GLY A 179 9.04 36.86 14.16
C GLY A 179 9.42 36.31 15.54
N ARG A 180 9.17 35.02 15.79
CA ARG A 180 9.46 34.35 17.06
C ARG A 180 10.64 33.39 16.90
N THR A 181 11.38 33.15 17.97
CA THR A 181 12.29 32.01 18.02
C THR A 181 11.46 30.72 18.05
N PRO A 182 11.91 29.64 17.38
CA PRO A 182 11.24 28.35 17.49
C PRO A 182 11.20 27.94 18.96
N ASP A 183 9.99 27.82 19.49
CA ASP A 183 9.75 27.49 20.89
C ASP A 183 9.71 25.97 21.06
N VAL A 184 10.19 25.49 22.20
CA VAL A 184 10.28 24.08 22.58
C VAL A 184 8.91 23.39 22.51
N GLY A 185 7.82 24.15 22.69
CA GLY A 185 6.44 23.67 22.58
C GLY A 185 6.09 23.02 21.24
N TRP A 186 6.72 23.44 20.13
CA TRP A 186 6.45 22.85 18.81
C TRP A 186 7.23 21.55 18.57
N MET A 187 8.37 21.35 19.24
CA MET A 187 9.07 20.05 19.24
C MET A 187 8.22 18.95 19.88
N ILE A 188 7.43 19.29 20.91
CA ILE A 188 6.50 18.35 21.58
C ILE A 188 5.45 17.83 20.59
N TRP A 189 4.92 18.72 19.75
CA TRP A 189 4.02 18.36 18.66
C TRP A 189 4.68 17.46 17.62
N GLY A 190 5.90 17.79 17.21
CA GLY A 190 6.67 16.98 16.26
C GLY A 190 6.86 15.54 16.73
N VAL A 191 7.23 15.35 17.99
CA VAL A 191 7.46 14.01 18.56
C VAL A 191 6.14 13.25 18.77
N SER A 192 5.06 13.93 19.12
CA SER A 192 3.72 13.31 19.23
C SER A 192 3.23 12.73 17.90
N VAL A 193 3.48 13.42 16.78
CA VAL A 193 3.12 12.91 15.44
C VAL A 193 3.98 11.71 15.04
N ILE A 194 5.29 11.73 15.36
CA ILE A 194 6.17 10.56 15.16
C ILE A 194 5.69 9.38 16.02
N MET A 195 5.20 9.64 17.24
CA MET A 195 4.66 8.60 18.09
C MET A 195 3.39 7.98 17.50
N VAL A 196 2.44 8.79 17.00
CA VAL A 196 1.28 8.29 16.24
C VAL A 196 1.70 7.41 15.08
N PHE A 197 2.73 7.83 14.37
CA PHE A 197 3.29 7.09 13.26
C PHE A 197 3.79 5.70 13.69
N VAL A 198 4.57 5.62 14.77
CA VAL A 198 5.08 4.37 15.34
C VAL A 198 3.95 3.49 15.88
N LEU A 199 3.01 4.07 16.64
CA LEU A 199 1.90 3.34 17.28
C LEU A 199 0.88 2.74 16.28
N ASN A 200 0.83 3.26 15.05
CA ASN A 200 0.04 2.68 13.96
C ASN A 200 0.82 1.67 13.10
N GLY A 201 2.05 1.33 13.48
CA GLY A 201 2.88 0.37 12.74
C GLY A 201 3.59 0.95 11.52
N GLY A 202 3.69 2.28 11.42
CA GLY A 202 4.33 3.03 10.34
C GLY A 202 3.35 3.61 9.30
N LEU A 203 3.86 3.90 8.10
CA LEU A 203 3.10 4.44 6.96
C LEU A 203 2.22 3.33 6.39
N GLN A 204 1.18 2.91 7.11
CA GLN A 204 0.13 2.09 6.52
C GLN A 204 -0.76 2.97 5.66
N VAL A 205 -0.36 3.18 4.41
CA VAL A 205 -1.20 3.85 3.40
C VAL A 205 -2.39 2.94 3.12
N ARG A 206 -3.50 3.15 3.82
CA ARG A 206 -4.79 2.58 3.45
C ARG A 206 -5.54 3.65 2.64
N PRO A 207 -6.08 3.32 1.46
CA PRO A 207 -6.93 4.27 0.74
C PRO A 207 -8.11 4.65 1.64
N MET A 208 -8.21 5.93 1.99
CA MET A 208 -9.26 6.44 2.88
C MET A 208 -10.38 7.03 2.03
N GLN A 209 -11.48 6.30 1.85
CA GLN A 209 -12.67 6.84 1.17
C GLN A 209 -13.60 7.53 2.16
N ALA A 210 -13.85 6.88 3.30
CA ALA A 210 -14.56 7.46 4.42
C ALA A 210 -13.81 7.20 5.71
N LEU A 211 -13.98 8.10 6.68
CA LEU A 211 -13.49 7.92 8.04
C LEU A 211 -14.67 7.60 8.94
N THR A 212 -14.60 6.45 9.58
CA THR A 212 -15.50 6.06 10.67
C THR A 212 -14.77 6.24 11.97
N TRP A 213 -15.43 6.77 13.00
CA TRP A 213 -14.80 6.91 14.31
C TRP A 213 -15.12 5.72 15.21
N SER A 214 -14.08 5.21 15.88
CA SER A 214 -14.13 4.03 16.76
C SER A 214 -13.67 4.40 18.16
N ALA A 215 -14.64 4.59 19.07
CA ALA A 215 -14.37 4.88 20.48
C ALA A 215 -13.51 3.79 21.13
N ARG A 216 -13.76 2.52 20.81
CA ARG A 216 -13.02 1.38 21.36
C ARG A 216 -11.53 1.45 21.02
N ARG A 217 -11.20 1.80 19.77
CA ARG A 217 -9.81 1.95 19.32
C ARG A 217 -9.13 3.16 19.96
N SER A 218 -9.85 4.28 20.07
CA SER A 218 -9.40 5.47 20.77
C SER A 218 -9.04 5.14 22.24
N LEU A 219 -9.96 4.52 22.97
CA LEU A 219 -9.78 4.16 24.38
C LEU A 219 -8.67 3.13 24.59
N ALA A 220 -8.48 2.18 23.67
CA ALA A 220 -7.40 1.20 23.74
C ALA A 220 -5.99 1.82 23.65
N LYS A 221 -5.86 3.06 23.15
CA LYS A 221 -4.58 3.77 23.02
C LYS A 221 -4.31 4.74 24.17
N VAL A 222 -5.33 5.10 24.95
CA VAL A 222 -5.20 6.00 26.12
C VAL A 222 -4.08 5.62 27.09
N PRO A 223 -3.93 4.36 27.56
CA PRO A 223 -2.88 4.06 28.53
C PRO A 223 -1.46 4.27 27.98
N VAL A 224 -1.24 3.96 26.70
CA VAL A 224 0.05 4.17 26.03
C VAL A 224 0.34 5.65 25.86
N LEU A 225 -0.68 6.44 25.46
CA LEU A 225 -0.55 7.89 25.31
C LEU A 225 -0.36 8.58 26.67
N ALA A 226 -1.04 8.14 27.72
CA ALA A 226 -0.87 8.67 29.07
C ALA A 226 0.53 8.40 29.61
N ALA A 227 1.04 7.17 29.46
CA ALA A 227 2.42 6.84 29.82
C ALA A 227 3.42 7.72 29.06
N PHE A 228 3.14 7.99 27.78
CA PHE A 228 3.96 8.87 26.96
C PHE A 228 3.96 10.32 27.44
N ALA A 229 2.78 10.87 27.74
CA ALA A 229 2.65 12.21 28.32
C ALA A 229 3.47 12.36 29.60
N VAL A 230 3.44 11.36 30.49
CA VAL A 230 4.23 11.37 31.73
C VAL A 230 5.73 11.35 31.46
N VAL A 231 6.20 10.47 30.55
CA VAL A 231 7.62 10.40 30.19
C VAL A 231 8.10 11.70 29.55
N PHE A 232 7.30 12.29 28.66
CA PHE A 232 7.63 13.55 28.00
C PHE A 232 7.68 14.71 28.99
N ALA A 233 6.66 14.87 29.82
CA ALA A 233 6.65 15.86 30.88
C ALA A 233 7.86 15.71 31.81
N ALA A 234 8.27 14.48 32.14
CA ALA A 234 9.44 14.22 32.98
C ALA A 234 10.77 14.60 32.29
N ILE A 235 10.90 14.36 30.98
CA ILE A 235 12.09 14.79 30.21
C ILE A 235 12.16 16.32 30.18
N PHE A 236 11.03 16.99 29.96
CA PHE A 236 10.97 18.46 29.89
C PHE A 236 11.01 19.15 31.25
N ALA A 237 10.78 18.42 32.35
CA ALA A 237 10.90 18.93 33.71
C ALA A 237 12.29 19.52 34.01
N ALA A 238 13.31 19.13 33.25
CA ALA A 238 14.67 19.67 33.36
C ALA A 238 14.78 21.13 32.90
N ILE A 239 13.87 21.61 32.05
CA ILE A 239 13.92 22.94 31.42
C ILE A 239 12.69 23.77 31.80
N HIS A 240 11.55 23.11 32.01
CA HIS A 240 10.25 23.73 32.21
C HIS A 240 9.53 23.11 33.42
N PRO A 241 8.58 23.82 34.05
CA PRO A 241 7.81 23.28 35.17
C PRO A 241 7.06 21.99 34.78
N PHE A 242 7.23 20.92 35.56
CA PHE A 242 6.68 19.61 35.27
C PHE A 242 5.14 19.61 35.13
N LEU A 243 4.44 20.29 36.05
CA LEU A 243 2.97 20.20 36.13
C LEU A 243 2.25 20.89 34.97
N PRO A 244 2.59 22.13 34.57
CA PRO A 244 2.13 22.73 33.31
C PRO A 244 2.35 21.85 32.08
N ASN A 245 3.56 21.27 31.94
CA ASN A 245 3.86 20.40 30.81
C ASN A 245 3.03 19.13 30.81
N LEU A 246 2.86 18.49 31.97
CA LEU A 246 2.04 17.30 32.09
C LEU A 246 0.58 17.58 31.69
N ILE A 247 0.03 18.74 32.06
CA ILE A 247 -1.33 19.15 31.69
C ILE A 247 -1.43 19.34 30.17
N LEU A 248 -0.48 20.07 29.57
CA LEU A 248 -0.45 20.30 28.12
C LEU A 248 -0.26 19.00 27.34
N ASP A 249 0.65 18.13 27.78
CA ASP A 249 0.91 16.81 27.19
C ASP A 249 -0.30 15.89 27.31
N ALA A 250 -1.02 15.93 28.44
CA ALA A 250 -2.25 15.17 28.63
C ALA A 250 -3.36 15.67 27.69
N CYS A 251 -3.52 16.99 27.52
CA CYS A 251 -4.45 17.56 26.54
C CYS A 251 -4.10 17.15 25.11
N ALA A 252 -2.83 17.25 24.72
CA ALA A 252 -2.35 16.84 23.41
C ALA A 252 -2.61 15.34 23.17
N CYS A 253 -2.30 14.50 24.16
CA CYS A 253 -2.56 13.06 24.11
C CYS A 253 -4.05 12.72 24.04
N ALA A 254 -4.93 13.48 24.70
CA ALA A 254 -6.38 13.30 24.59
C ALA A 254 -6.87 13.58 23.16
N VAL A 255 -6.40 14.67 22.54
CA VAL A 255 -6.72 14.96 21.13
C VAL A 255 -6.18 13.85 20.22
N LEU A 256 -4.95 13.41 20.46
CA LEU A 256 -4.32 12.34 19.72
C LEU A 256 -5.11 11.02 19.83
N ALA A 257 -5.63 10.71 21.03
CA ALA A 257 -6.46 9.55 21.25
C ALA A 257 -7.74 9.61 20.39
N VAL A 258 -8.38 10.78 20.28
CA VAL A 258 -9.56 10.97 19.42
C VAL A 258 -9.20 10.75 17.95
N LEU A 259 -8.09 11.34 17.48
CA LEU A 259 -7.61 11.18 16.10
C LEU A 259 -7.23 9.73 15.78
N LEU A 260 -6.61 9.01 16.71
CA LEU A 260 -6.29 7.58 16.58
C LEU A 260 -7.54 6.67 16.55
N GLY A 261 -8.70 7.20 16.96
CA GLY A 261 -9.99 6.55 16.81
C GLY A 261 -10.54 6.61 15.38
N LEU A 262 -9.97 7.42 14.49
CA LEU A 262 -10.38 7.47 13.08
C LEU A 262 -9.92 6.20 12.35
N GLU A 263 -10.89 5.43 11.89
CA GLU A 263 -10.70 4.22 11.12
C GLU A 263 -11.06 4.47 9.65
N PRO A 264 -10.22 4.04 8.70
CA PRO A 264 -10.61 4.07 7.30
C PRO A 264 -11.70 3.03 7.05
N SER A 265 -12.86 3.51 6.60
CA SER A 265 -13.91 2.65 6.07
C SER A 265 -13.54 2.23 4.65
N VAL A 266 -13.36 0.91 4.46
CA VAL A 266 -13.09 0.31 3.14
C VAL A 266 -14.43 0.06 2.49
N GLU A 267 -14.97 1.07 1.83
CA GLU A 267 -16.11 0.86 0.97
C GLU A 267 -15.62 0.13 -0.30
N PRO A 268 -16.26 -0.98 -0.72
CA PRO A 268 -15.85 -1.75 -1.90
C PRO A 268 -16.24 -0.97 -3.16
N SER A 269 -15.50 0.10 -3.45
CA SER A 269 -15.61 0.82 -4.71
C SER A 269 -14.52 0.36 -5.67
N SER A 270 -14.89 0.30 -6.94
CA SER A 270 -13.97 0.08 -8.05
C SER A 270 -13.09 1.31 -8.22
N LEU A 271 -12.06 1.45 -7.38
CA LEU A 271 -11.12 2.55 -7.49
C LEU A 271 -10.33 2.45 -8.79
N ARG A 272 -10.12 3.59 -9.44
CA ARG A 272 -9.11 3.66 -10.51
C ARG A 272 -7.71 3.66 -9.89
N PRO A 273 -6.71 3.07 -10.55
CA PRO A 273 -5.33 3.13 -10.09
C PRO A 273 -4.90 4.57 -9.78
N GLY A 274 -4.42 4.82 -8.56
CA GLY A 274 -3.94 6.13 -8.09
C GLY A 274 -5.02 7.05 -7.47
N GLU A 275 -6.30 6.72 -7.57
CA GLU A 275 -7.38 7.51 -7.00
C GLU A 275 -7.32 7.56 -5.46
N GLY A 276 -6.94 6.44 -4.84
CA GLY A 276 -6.77 6.37 -3.38
C GLY A 276 -5.70 7.33 -2.85
N LEU A 277 -4.58 7.51 -3.56
CA LEU A 277 -3.53 8.46 -3.16
C LEU A 277 -4.01 9.90 -3.26
N ARG A 278 -4.69 10.24 -4.36
CA ARG A 278 -5.26 11.57 -4.56
C ARG A 278 -6.30 11.88 -3.48
N GLN A 279 -7.19 10.94 -3.18
CA GLN A 279 -8.22 11.13 -2.16
C GLN A 279 -7.60 11.24 -0.76
N SER A 280 -6.59 10.43 -0.43
CA SER A 280 -5.86 10.54 0.82
C SER A 280 -5.17 11.91 0.96
N LEU A 281 -4.59 12.46 -0.12
CA LEU A 281 -4.00 13.79 -0.10
C LEU A 281 -5.07 14.88 0.12
N ILE A 282 -6.19 14.83 -0.61
CA ILE A 282 -7.31 15.76 -0.46
C ILE A 282 -7.88 15.70 0.96
N ASN A 283 -8.13 14.49 1.48
CA ASN A 283 -8.62 14.29 2.83
C ASN A 283 -7.62 14.81 3.87
N SER A 284 -6.32 14.58 3.66
CA SER A 284 -5.28 15.09 4.58
C SER A 284 -5.22 16.62 4.57
N LEU A 285 -5.35 17.25 3.41
CA LEU A 285 -5.39 18.71 3.26
C LEU A 285 -6.68 19.34 3.80
N ALA A 286 -7.81 18.63 3.74
CA ALA A 286 -9.09 19.11 4.25
C ALA A 286 -9.22 18.91 5.77
N ILE A 287 -8.85 17.72 6.26
CA ILE A 287 -9.02 17.33 7.67
C ILE A 287 -7.86 17.83 8.52
N GLY A 288 -6.65 17.87 7.97
CA GLY A 288 -5.44 18.30 8.69
C GLY A 288 -5.61 19.66 9.37
N PRO A 289 -6.04 20.72 8.65
CA PRO A 289 -6.28 22.03 9.25
C PRO A 289 -7.38 22.01 10.33
N VAL A 290 -8.47 21.29 10.11
CA VAL A 290 -9.57 21.17 11.09
C VAL A 290 -9.07 20.48 12.35
N ALA A 291 -8.35 19.36 12.21
CA ALA A 291 -7.74 18.65 13.32
C ALA A 291 -6.71 19.52 14.06
N ALA A 292 -5.89 20.29 13.33
CA ALA A 292 -4.92 21.20 13.91
C ALA A 292 -5.59 22.34 14.70
N VAL A 293 -6.66 22.94 14.16
CA VAL A 293 -7.44 23.99 14.84
C VAL A 293 -8.13 23.44 16.08
N LEU A 294 -8.75 22.26 16.00
CA LEU A 294 -9.39 21.62 17.14
C LEU A 294 -8.36 21.26 18.22
N ALA A 295 -7.19 20.76 17.81
CA ALA A 295 -6.13 20.40 18.74
C ALA A 295 -5.51 21.63 19.41
N GLY A 296 -5.13 22.63 18.62
CA GLY A 296 -4.59 23.90 19.11
C GLY A 296 -5.61 24.63 19.97
N GLY A 297 -6.89 24.61 19.59
CA GLY A 297 -7.99 25.14 20.38
C GLY A 297 -8.14 24.41 21.71
N ALA A 298 -8.18 23.08 21.73
CA ALA A 298 -8.27 22.32 22.98
C ALA A 298 -7.06 22.57 23.90
N VAL A 299 -5.85 22.56 23.37
CA VAL A 299 -4.63 22.82 24.15
C VAL A 299 -4.59 24.28 24.65
N GLY A 300 -4.91 25.24 23.78
CA GLY A 300 -4.87 26.67 24.12
C GLY A 300 -6.01 27.11 25.05
N TYR A 301 -7.23 26.62 24.86
CA TYR A 301 -8.38 27.02 25.68
C TYR A 301 -8.58 26.18 26.94
N LEU A 302 -8.16 24.91 26.95
CA LEU A 302 -8.30 24.05 28.13
C LEU A 302 -6.95 23.87 28.83
N GLY A 303 -5.91 23.52 28.08
CA GLY A 303 -4.59 23.23 28.64
C GLY A 303 -3.93 24.44 29.29
N VAL A 304 -3.81 25.57 28.57
CA VAL A 304 -3.13 26.77 29.06
C VAL A 304 -3.78 27.33 30.34
N PRO A 305 -5.11 27.55 30.40
CA PRO A 305 -5.73 28.05 31.64
C PRO A 305 -5.57 27.11 32.84
N LEU A 306 -5.54 25.79 32.61
CA LEU A 306 -5.28 24.81 33.66
C LEU A 306 -3.81 24.79 34.10
N ALA A 307 -2.89 25.15 33.21
CA ALA A 307 -1.46 25.18 33.47
C ALA A 307 -1.00 26.47 34.17
N ILE A 308 -1.58 27.63 33.83
CA ILE A 308 -1.20 28.97 34.34
C ILE A 308 -1.01 29.02 35.87
N PRO A 309 -1.89 28.45 36.72
CA PRO A 309 -1.74 28.51 38.18
C PRO A 309 -0.48 27.83 38.71
N TYR A 310 0.15 26.98 37.90
CA TYR A 310 1.33 26.21 38.25
C TYR A 310 2.61 26.74 37.58
N CYS A 311 2.49 27.83 36.81
CA CYS A 311 3.62 28.50 36.17
C CYS A 311 4.27 29.49 37.15
N PRO A 312 5.61 29.54 37.22
CA PRO A 312 6.32 30.67 37.82
C PRO A 312 5.89 31.99 37.15
N PRO A 313 5.81 33.11 37.89
CA PRO A 313 5.38 34.40 37.33
C PRO A 313 6.28 34.91 36.20
N ASP A 314 7.55 34.48 36.16
CA ASP A 314 8.52 34.84 35.14
C ASP A 314 8.61 33.80 33.99
N SER A 315 7.72 32.81 33.98
CA SER A 315 7.72 31.76 32.97
C SER A 315 7.13 32.27 31.65
N PRO A 316 7.76 31.98 30.50
CA PRO A 316 7.23 32.38 29.18
C PRO A 316 6.05 31.52 28.69
N LEU A 317 5.36 30.81 29.61
CA LEU A 317 4.22 29.93 29.32
C LEU A 317 2.98 30.69 28.84
#